data_AF-A0A256SR21-F1
#
_entry.id   AF-A0A256SR21-F1
#
_cell.length_a   1.000
_cell.length_b   1.000
_cell.length_c   1.000
_cell.angle_alpha   90.00
_cell.angle_beta   90.00
_cell.angle_gamma   90.00
#
_symmetry.space_group_name_H-M   'P 1'
#
loop_
_entity.id
_entity.type
_entity.pdbx_description
1 polymer ?
#
loop_
_entity_poly.entity_id
_entity_poly.type
_entity_poly.pdbx_seq_one_letter_code
_entity_poly.pdbx_strand_id
1 'polypeptide(L)'
;MYNRVALGARIKAIRQKRGENQSQFGAHFTPAVSKGAVSRWESGDTKPNATRLREIAKLGNVTVEFLVNGDTTTVEEKQKLLNKIINQPESTNIEDKKQLNSIQLELSQMLGLRDLNEKTKNSNIQNQQLNDLGAEMRVFFDGKLNPTQVRFLAQVFKLLNNLNLQDDSSNIQKSAEILFHVNQISEGNEPYDKKKDLAEIDDFLTKLSMSN
;
A
#
# COMPACT_ATOMS: atom_id res chain seq x y z
N MET A 1 28.45 17.94 -12.39
CA MET A 1 29.33 16.78 -12.64
C MET A 1 28.50 15.51 -12.54
N TYR A 2 28.49 14.67 -13.58
CA TYR A 2 27.66 13.46 -13.63
C TYR A 2 28.13 12.42 -12.59
N ASN A 3 27.27 12.06 -11.63
CA ASN A 3 27.60 11.12 -10.56
C ASN A 3 26.99 9.73 -10.83
N ARG A 4 27.85 8.79 -11.27
CA ARG A 4 27.45 7.40 -11.57
C ARG A 4 26.94 6.63 -10.36
N VAL A 5 27.53 6.87 -9.20
CA VAL A 5 27.15 6.21 -7.95
C VAL A 5 25.75 6.65 -7.54
N ALA A 6 25.45 7.95 -7.63
CA ALA A 6 24.12 8.48 -7.35
C ALA A 6 23.05 7.98 -8.34
N LEU A 7 23.37 7.89 -9.63
CA LEU A 7 22.49 7.23 -10.61
C LEU A 7 22.24 5.77 -10.23
N GLY A 8 23.28 5.01 -9.91
CA GLY A 8 23.17 3.61 -9.51
C GLY A 8 22.28 3.43 -8.27
N ALA A 9 22.42 4.31 -7.28
CA ALA A 9 21.56 4.34 -6.10
C ALA A 9 20.08 4.57 -6.45
N ARG A 10 19.78 5.50 -7.37
CA ARG A 10 18.40 5.74 -7.85
C ARG A 10 17.83 4.54 -8.61
N ILE A 11 18.62 3.89 -9.47
CA ILE A 11 18.22 2.66 -10.18
C ILE A 11 17.86 1.56 -9.16
N LYS A 12 18.73 1.38 -8.16
CA LYS A 12 18.52 0.41 -7.08
C LYS A 12 17.26 0.73 -6.28
N ALA A 13 17.03 2.00 -5.96
CA ALA A 13 15.84 2.45 -5.23
C ALA A 13 14.55 2.17 -6.03
N ILE A 14 14.54 2.40 -7.34
CA ILE A 14 13.41 2.05 -8.22
C ILE A 14 13.15 0.54 -8.18
N ARG A 15 14.19 -0.29 -8.34
CA ARG A 15 14.03 -1.75 -8.25
C ARG A 15 13.48 -2.18 -6.88
N GLN A 16 14.04 -1.65 -5.80
CA GLN A 16 13.63 -2.01 -4.44
C GLN A 16 12.20 -1.57 -4.13
N LYS A 17 11.76 -0.39 -4.60
CA LYS A 17 10.36 0.07 -4.49
C LYS A 17 9.38 -0.91 -5.16
N ARG A 18 9.83 -1.65 -6.17
CA ARG A 18 9.05 -2.68 -6.88
C ARG A 18 9.11 -4.06 -6.22
N GLY A 19 9.91 -4.26 -5.17
CA GLY A 19 10.08 -5.55 -4.50
C GLY A 19 10.83 -6.59 -5.34
N GLU A 20 11.56 -6.17 -6.36
CA GLU A 20 12.18 -7.06 -7.34
C GLU A 20 13.64 -7.36 -7.00
N ASN A 21 14.09 -8.59 -7.27
CA ASN A 21 15.52 -8.91 -7.32
C ASN A 21 16.16 -8.44 -8.65
N GLN A 22 17.49 -8.40 -8.73
CA GLN A 22 18.21 -7.88 -9.90
C GLN A 22 17.92 -8.67 -11.19
N SER A 23 17.63 -9.97 -11.11
CA SER A 23 17.25 -10.79 -12.27
C SER A 23 15.84 -10.44 -12.76
N GLN A 24 14.87 -10.30 -11.85
CA GLN A 24 13.50 -9.88 -12.15
C GLN A 24 13.47 -8.49 -12.78
N PHE A 25 14.24 -7.55 -12.23
CA PHE A 25 14.36 -6.20 -12.80
C PHE A 25 14.97 -6.24 -14.22
N GLY A 26 15.99 -7.07 -14.42
CA GLY A 26 16.64 -7.29 -15.71
C GLY A 26 15.70 -7.81 -16.81
N ALA A 27 14.65 -8.54 -16.43
CA ALA A 27 13.70 -9.14 -17.37
C ALA A 27 12.74 -8.12 -18.04
N HIS A 28 12.57 -6.92 -17.46
CA HIS A 28 11.70 -5.87 -18.03
C HIS A 28 12.27 -5.15 -19.25
N PHE A 29 13.54 -5.39 -19.56
CA PHE A 29 14.26 -4.73 -20.65
C PHE A 29 14.17 -5.55 -21.93
N THR A 30 14.19 -4.88 -23.09
CA THR A 30 14.23 -5.57 -24.39
C THR A 30 15.50 -5.20 -25.17
N PRO A 31 16.42 -6.13 -25.47
CA PRO A 31 16.47 -7.51 -24.95
C PRO A 31 16.68 -7.53 -23.43
N ALA A 32 16.32 -8.64 -22.79
CA ALA A 32 16.50 -8.80 -21.34
C ALA A 32 17.96 -8.61 -20.93
N VAL A 33 18.17 -8.11 -19.72
CA VAL A 33 19.49 -7.79 -19.19
C VAL A 33 19.83 -8.72 -18.03
N SER A 34 21.09 -9.14 -17.95
CA SER A 34 21.54 -10.06 -16.91
C SER A 34 21.58 -9.39 -15.53
N LYS A 35 21.44 -10.21 -14.48
CA LYS A 35 21.67 -9.81 -13.07
C LYS A 35 22.97 -9.02 -12.90
N GLY A 36 24.05 -9.47 -13.53
CA GLY A 36 25.37 -8.84 -13.42
C GLY A 36 25.42 -7.44 -14.01
N ALA A 37 24.73 -7.21 -15.14
CA ALA A 37 24.63 -5.87 -15.73
C ALA A 37 23.80 -4.93 -14.84
N VAL A 38 22.67 -5.39 -14.31
CA VAL A 38 21.87 -4.60 -13.34
C VAL A 38 22.71 -4.27 -12.11
N SER A 39 23.45 -5.23 -11.55
CA SER A 39 24.32 -4.99 -10.40
C SER A 39 25.40 -3.93 -10.68
N ARG A 40 26.04 -3.97 -11.84
CA ARG A 40 27.05 -2.97 -12.23
C ARG A 40 26.46 -1.59 -12.45
N TRP A 41 25.20 -1.49 -12.87
CA TRP A 41 24.50 -0.21 -12.93
C TRP A 41 24.23 0.32 -11.53
N GLU A 42 23.75 -0.52 -10.62
CA GLU A 42 23.42 -0.14 -9.24
C GLU A 42 24.64 0.27 -8.42
N SER A 43 25.81 -0.33 -8.68
CA SER A 43 27.07 0.05 -8.05
C SER A 43 27.73 1.28 -8.69
N GLY A 44 27.26 1.72 -9.86
CA GLY A 44 27.87 2.82 -10.61
C GLY A 44 29.09 2.42 -11.46
N ASP A 45 29.42 1.12 -11.53
CA ASP A 45 30.54 0.59 -12.33
C ASP A 45 30.34 0.87 -13.83
N THR A 46 29.11 0.70 -14.31
CA THR A 46 28.75 0.95 -15.71
C THR A 46 27.48 1.81 -15.82
N LYS A 47 27.33 2.49 -16.94
CA LYS A 47 26.17 3.36 -17.22
C LYS A 47 25.18 2.64 -18.16
N PRO A 48 23.86 2.63 -17.86
CA PRO A 48 22.86 2.23 -18.84
C PRO A 48 22.83 3.20 -20.02
N ASN A 49 22.64 2.70 -21.25
CA ASN A 49 22.50 3.58 -22.42
C ASN A 49 21.19 4.40 -22.40
N ALA A 50 21.04 5.34 -23.33
CA ALA A 50 19.89 6.24 -23.37
C ALA A 50 18.53 5.52 -23.45
N THR A 51 18.46 4.40 -24.17
CA THR A 51 17.24 3.57 -24.25
C THR A 51 16.94 2.92 -22.91
N ARG A 52 17.95 2.32 -22.25
CA ARG A 52 17.80 1.73 -20.91
C ARG A 52 17.39 2.77 -19.87
N LEU A 53 17.96 3.96 -19.92
CA LEU A 53 17.58 5.05 -19.00
C LEU A 53 16.09 5.42 -19.15
N ARG A 54 15.57 5.47 -20.38
CA ARG A 54 14.14 5.69 -20.63
C ARG A 54 13.26 4.56 -20.09
N GLU A 55 13.67 3.31 -20.29
CA GLU A 55 12.96 2.13 -19.77
C GLU A 55 12.95 2.13 -18.23
N ILE A 56 14.10 2.40 -17.59
CA ILE A 56 14.20 2.49 -16.13
C ILE A 56 13.34 3.64 -15.59
N ALA A 57 13.38 4.82 -16.21
CA ALA A 57 12.57 5.96 -15.81
C ALA A 57 11.07 5.64 -15.91
N LYS A 58 10.65 4.91 -16.96
CA LYS A 58 9.28 4.41 -17.11
C LYS A 58 8.91 3.42 -16.00
N LEU A 59 9.78 2.44 -15.68
CA LEU A 59 9.53 1.48 -14.59
C LEU A 59 9.41 2.15 -13.21
N GLY A 60 10.11 3.27 -13.01
CA GLY A 60 10.05 4.06 -11.79
C GLY A 60 8.98 5.16 -11.77
N ASN A 61 8.26 5.38 -12.88
CA ASN A 61 7.38 6.54 -13.08
C ASN A 61 8.05 7.88 -12.68
N VAL A 62 9.30 8.07 -13.12
CA VAL A 62 10.08 9.30 -12.91
C VAL A 62 10.55 9.85 -14.26
N THR A 63 11.14 11.04 -14.25
CA THR A 63 11.80 11.60 -15.45
C THR A 63 13.21 11.02 -15.61
N VAL A 64 13.70 10.98 -16.86
CA VAL A 64 15.10 10.62 -17.13
C VAL A 64 16.04 11.65 -16.51
N GLU A 65 15.63 12.92 -16.49
CA GLU A 65 16.39 14.02 -15.91
C GLU A 65 16.67 13.78 -14.42
N PHE A 66 15.63 13.46 -13.65
CA PHE A 66 15.78 13.07 -12.25
C PHE A 66 16.65 11.83 -12.08
N LEU A 67 16.44 10.80 -12.92
CA LEU A 67 17.23 9.57 -12.82
C LEU A 67 18.73 9.86 -12.98
N VAL A 68 19.10 10.75 -13.90
CA VAL A 68 20.50 11.10 -14.21
C VAL A 68 21.07 12.10 -13.20
N ASN A 69 20.34 13.15 -12.87
CA ASN A 69 20.84 14.31 -12.13
C ASN A 69 20.41 14.35 -10.66
N GLY A 70 19.40 13.57 -10.27
CA GLY A 70 18.74 13.69 -8.97
C GLY A 70 17.73 14.83 -8.96
N ASP A 71 17.13 15.05 -7.80
CA ASP A 71 16.22 16.16 -7.58
C ASP A 71 17.00 17.47 -7.50
N THR A 72 16.80 18.33 -8.50
CA THR A 72 17.40 19.67 -8.58
C THR A 72 16.42 20.77 -8.17
N THR A 73 15.19 20.40 -7.79
CA THR A 73 14.15 21.37 -7.44
C THR A 73 14.36 21.96 -6.06
N THR A 74 13.99 23.22 -5.89
CA THR A 74 14.11 23.94 -4.63
C THR A 74 13.03 23.50 -3.64
N VAL A 75 13.23 23.77 -2.35
CA VAL A 75 12.22 23.47 -1.31
C VAL A 75 10.90 24.20 -1.60
N GLU A 76 10.96 25.42 -2.12
CA GLU A 76 9.80 26.23 -2.48
C GLU A 76 9.00 25.61 -3.64
N GLU A 77 9.70 25.09 -4.66
CA GLU A 77 9.08 24.40 -5.79
C GLU A 77 8.38 23.11 -5.34
N LYS A 78 9.04 22.33 -4.45
CA LYS A 78 8.45 21.12 -3.87
C LYS A 78 7.21 21.44 -3.04
N GLN A 79 7.26 22.50 -2.22
CA GLN A 79 6.11 22.91 -1.41
C GLN A 79 4.94 23.35 -2.29
N LYS A 80 5.21 24.11 -3.35
CA LYS A 80 4.19 24.54 -4.31
C LYS A 80 3.55 23.35 -5.02
N LEU A 81 4.34 22.37 -5.43
CA LEU A 81 3.85 21.13 -6.02
C LEU A 81 2.96 20.37 -5.04
N LEU A 82 3.43 20.11 -3.81
CA LEU A 82 2.66 19.43 -2.77
C LEU A 82 1.32 20.12 -2.49
N ASN A 83 1.33 21.45 -2.35
CA ASN A 83 0.13 22.24 -2.13
C ASN A 83 -0.86 22.12 -3.31
N LYS A 84 -0.37 22.05 -4.55
CA LYS A 84 -1.22 21.85 -5.74
C LYS A 84 -1.91 20.49 -5.71
N ILE A 85 -1.20 19.43 -5.34
CA ILE A 85 -1.73 18.06 -5.33
C ILE A 85 -2.73 17.85 -4.19
N ILE A 86 -2.43 18.36 -3.01
CA ILE A 86 -3.28 18.21 -1.82
C ILE A 86 -4.60 18.96 -2.02
N ASN A 87 -4.55 20.17 -2.60
CA ASN A 87 -5.73 21.02 -2.71
C ASN A 87 -6.48 20.88 -4.04
N GLN A 88 -5.88 20.29 -5.08
CA GLN A 88 -6.48 20.11 -6.41
C GLN A 88 -6.11 18.75 -7.03
N PRO A 89 -6.49 17.61 -6.41
CA PRO A 89 -6.07 16.28 -6.85
C PRO A 89 -6.49 15.94 -8.29
N GLU A 90 -7.65 16.42 -8.76
CA GLU A 90 -8.14 16.20 -10.12
C GLU A 90 -7.36 16.98 -11.21
N SER A 91 -6.59 18.00 -10.83
CA SER A 91 -5.75 18.79 -11.75
C SER A 91 -4.35 18.21 -11.98
N THR A 92 -4.00 17.14 -11.26
CA THR A 92 -2.66 16.54 -11.34
C THR A 92 -2.45 15.82 -12.67
N ASN A 93 -1.60 16.41 -13.51
CA ASN A 93 -1.22 15.80 -14.78
C ASN A 93 -0.13 14.72 -14.57
N ILE A 94 0.18 13.96 -15.63
CA ILE A 94 1.18 12.87 -15.58
C ILE A 94 2.56 13.37 -15.14
N GLU A 95 2.91 14.62 -15.47
CA GLU A 95 4.21 15.19 -15.15
C GLU A 95 4.32 15.55 -13.67
N ASP A 96 3.28 16.13 -13.08
CA ASP A 96 3.19 16.41 -11.64
C ASP A 96 3.37 15.10 -10.83
N LYS A 97 2.76 14.00 -11.30
CA LYS A 97 2.89 12.66 -10.68
C LYS A 97 4.32 12.11 -10.79
N LYS A 98 5.01 12.35 -11.91
CA LYS A 98 6.41 11.95 -12.06
C LYS A 98 7.32 12.77 -11.14
N GLN A 99 7.10 14.07 -11.03
CA GLN A 99 7.84 14.96 -10.15
C GLN A 99 7.67 14.57 -8.67
N LEU A 100 6.47 14.19 -8.27
CA LEU A 100 6.25 13.62 -6.93
C LEU A 100 7.01 12.33 -6.68
N ASN A 101 6.98 11.40 -7.64
CA ASN A 101 7.70 10.14 -7.49
C ASN A 101 9.21 10.37 -7.37
N SER A 102 9.77 11.36 -8.08
CA SER A 102 11.17 11.74 -7.89
C SER A 102 11.46 12.27 -6.49
N ILE A 103 10.64 13.20 -5.99
CA ILE A 103 10.79 13.78 -4.64
C ILE A 103 10.68 12.68 -3.58
N GLN A 104 9.69 11.78 -3.71
CA GLN A 104 9.51 10.66 -2.79
C GLN A 104 10.73 9.73 -2.80
N LEU A 105 11.30 9.44 -3.98
CA LEU A 105 12.45 8.55 -4.10
C LEU A 105 13.74 9.19 -3.54
N GLU A 106 13.92 10.49 -3.71
CA GLU A 106 15.02 11.27 -3.13
C GLU A 106 14.94 11.27 -1.59
N LEU A 107 13.77 11.58 -1.04
CA LEU A 107 13.52 11.58 0.41
C LEU A 107 13.74 10.18 1.01
N SER A 108 13.27 9.14 0.33
CA SER A 108 13.47 7.75 0.76
C SER A 108 14.94 7.38 0.88
N GLN A 109 15.79 7.91 -0.02
CA GLN A 109 17.24 7.69 0.00
C GLN A 109 17.91 8.49 1.13
N MET A 110 17.57 9.77 1.28
CA MET A 110 18.14 10.65 2.32
C MET A 110 17.84 10.15 3.73
N LEU A 111 16.63 9.65 3.95
CA LEU A 111 16.17 9.18 5.26
C LEU A 111 16.52 7.70 5.54
N GLY A 112 17.19 7.00 4.62
CA GLY A 112 17.63 5.61 4.82
C GLY A 112 16.48 4.60 4.97
N LEU A 113 15.31 4.88 4.37
CA LEU A 113 14.02 4.24 4.69
C LEU A 113 13.81 2.85 4.07
N ARG A 114 14.80 1.96 4.18
CA ARG A 114 14.63 0.54 3.78
C ARG A 114 13.52 -0.15 4.58
N ASP A 115 13.39 0.16 5.86
CA ASP A 115 12.39 -0.44 6.78
C ASP A 115 10.98 0.11 6.61
N LEU A 116 10.81 1.29 5.98
CA LEU A 116 9.46 1.81 5.80
C LEU A 116 8.73 1.12 4.69
N ASN A 117 9.31 0.64 3.58
CA ASN A 117 8.48 0.07 2.50
C ASN A 117 7.69 -1.20 2.91
N GLU A 118 8.17 -2.01 3.86
CA GLU A 118 7.36 -3.11 4.43
C GLU A 118 6.30 -2.59 5.41
N LYS A 119 6.67 -1.64 6.29
CA LYS A 119 5.69 -0.92 7.12
C LYS A 119 4.69 -0.11 6.30
N THR A 120 5.05 0.36 5.11
CA THR A 120 4.25 1.17 4.18
C THR A 120 3.35 0.27 3.36
N LYS A 121 3.75 -0.97 3.05
CA LYS A 121 2.84 -1.96 2.45
C LYS A 121 1.77 -2.39 3.45
N ASN A 122 2.15 -2.69 4.70
CA ASN A 122 1.19 -3.04 5.76
C ASN A 122 0.34 -1.84 6.19
N SER A 123 0.92 -0.64 6.31
CA SER A 123 0.13 0.58 6.56
C SER A 123 -0.66 1.01 5.33
N ASN A 124 -0.29 0.70 4.08
CA ASN A 124 -1.15 0.96 2.92
C ASN A 124 -2.35 0.02 2.91
N ILE A 125 -2.19 -1.26 3.25
CA ILE A 125 -3.33 -2.19 3.40
C ILE A 125 -4.20 -1.76 4.59
N GLN A 126 -3.60 -1.47 5.74
CA GLN A 126 -4.33 -1.00 6.92
C GLN A 126 -5.00 0.36 6.68
N ASN A 127 -4.34 1.30 5.99
CA ASN A 127 -4.92 2.60 5.64
C ASN A 127 -6.01 2.44 4.58
N GLN A 128 -5.86 1.52 3.63
CA GLN A 128 -6.92 1.20 2.68
C GLN A 128 -8.13 0.61 3.42
N GLN A 129 -7.94 -0.38 4.29
CA GLN A 129 -9.00 -0.95 5.14
C GLN A 129 -9.64 0.11 6.05
N LEU A 130 -8.86 1.04 6.61
CA LEU A 130 -9.37 2.16 7.41
C LEU A 130 -10.13 3.19 6.57
N ASN A 131 -9.71 3.43 5.33
CA ASN A 131 -10.40 4.30 4.39
C ASN A 131 -11.71 3.68 3.91
N ASP A 132 -11.71 2.38 3.61
CA ASP A 132 -12.89 1.60 3.24
C ASP A 132 -13.91 1.59 4.40
N LEU A 133 -13.44 1.30 5.62
CA LEU A 133 -14.24 1.44 6.85
C LEU A 133 -14.76 2.87 7.03
N GLY A 134 -13.92 3.87 6.78
CA GLY A 134 -14.32 5.29 6.83
C GLY A 134 -15.40 5.65 5.82
N ALA A 135 -15.38 5.07 4.63
CA ALA A 135 -16.40 5.24 3.60
C ALA A 135 -17.72 4.56 3.99
N GLU A 136 -17.67 3.32 4.48
CA GLU A 136 -18.83 2.60 5.00
C GLU A 136 -19.49 3.33 6.17
N MET A 137 -18.66 3.77 7.13
CA MET A 137 -19.12 4.59 8.26
C MET A 137 -19.77 5.89 7.78
N ARG A 138 -19.20 6.57 6.78
CA ARG A 138 -19.78 7.80 6.24
C ARG A 138 -21.17 7.56 5.65
N VAL A 139 -21.34 6.53 4.81
CA VAL A 139 -22.65 6.12 4.27
C VAL A 139 -23.64 5.83 5.41
N PHE A 140 -23.18 5.18 6.48
CA PHE A 140 -23.98 4.85 7.65
C PHE A 140 -24.40 6.09 8.47
N PHE A 141 -23.49 7.06 8.68
CA PHE A 141 -23.73 8.26 9.49
C PHE A 141 -24.43 9.41 8.75
N ASP A 142 -24.30 9.49 7.42
CA ASP A 142 -24.96 10.52 6.59
C ASP A 142 -26.51 10.42 6.67
N GLY A 143 -27.03 9.24 7.02
CA GLY A 143 -28.46 8.96 7.20
C GLY A 143 -29.08 9.40 8.53
N LYS A 144 -28.31 9.98 9.48
CA LYS A 144 -28.68 10.19 10.90
C LYS A 144 -29.17 8.90 11.58
N LEU A 145 -28.31 8.29 12.40
CA LEU A 145 -28.64 7.04 13.09
C LEU A 145 -29.85 7.16 14.01
N ASN A 146 -30.74 6.18 13.93
CA ASN A 146 -31.82 6.01 14.89
C ASN A 146 -31.32 5.30 16.18
N PRO A 147 -32.06 5.38 17.29
CA PRO A 147 -31.63 4.79 18.57
C PRO A 147 -31.34 3.28 18.50
N THR A 148 -32.04 2.54 17.65
CA THR A 148 -31.83 1.09 17.47
C THR A 148 -30.49 0.81 16.81
N GLN A 149 -30.14 1.56 15.75
CA GLN A 149 -28.84 1.45 15.08
C GLN A 149 -27.68 1.80 16.03
N VAL A 150 -27.84 2.83 16.86
CA VAL A 150 -26.84 3.19 17.88
C VAL A 150 -26.66 2.06 18.89
N ARG A 151 -27.76 1.46 19.38
CA ARG A 151 -27.69 0.34 20.32
C ARG A 151 -27.00 -0.87 19.70
N PHE A 152 -27.29 -1.17 18.44
CA PHE A 152 -26.63 -2.25 17.70
C PHE A 152 -25.12 -2.04 17.63
N LEU A 153 -24.67 -0.86 17.17
CA LEU A 153 -23.25 -0.54 17.11
C LEU A 153 -22.57 -0.66 18.48
N ALA A 154 -23.22 -0.22 19.55
CA ALA A 154 -22.67 -0.36 20.90
C ALA A 154 -22.43 -1.83 21.29
N GLN A 155 -23.30 -2.76 20.88
CA GLN A 155 -23.09 -4.20 21.11
C GLN A 155 -21.92 -4.74 20.27
N VAL A 156 -21.80 -4.31 19.01
CA VAL A 156 -20.68 -4.70 18.14
C VAL A 156 -19.34 -4.26 18.76
N PHE A 157 -19.23 -3.00 19.20
CA PHE A 157 -18.01 -2.51 19.85
C PHE A 157 -17.70 -3.23 21.16
N LYS A 158 -18.72 -3.55 21.96
CA LYS A 158 -18.55 -4.32 23.20
C LYS A 158 -17.98 -5.71 22.92
N LEU A 159 -18.49 -6.39 21.90
CA LEU A 159 -17.97 -7.70 21.47
C LEU A 159 -16.50 -7.58 21.04
N LEU A 160 -16.17 -6.62 20.19
CA LEU A 160 -14.79 -6.39 19.73
C LEU A 160 -13.82 -6.14 20.91
N ASN A 161 -14.24 -5.33 21.88
CA ASN A 161 -13.42 -5.08 23.07
C ASN A 161 -13.18 -6.37 23.88
N ASN A 162 -14.21 -7.20 24.05
CA ASN A 162 -14.05 -8.48 24.76
C ASN A 162 -13.11 -9.43 24.03
N LEU A 163 -13.23 -9.53 22.70
CA LEU A 163 -12.35 -10.35 21.88
C LEU A 163 -10.89 -9.89 21.95
N ASN A 164 -10.66 -8.57 21.98
CA ASN A 164 -9.31 -8.00 22.12
C ASN A 164 -8.68 -8.27 23.49
N LEU A 165 -9.47 -8.36 24.56
CA LEU A 165 -8.97 -8.61 25.92
C LEU A 165 -8.52 -10.06 26.13
N GLN A 166 -8.97 -11.00 25.30
CA GLN A 166 -8.63 -12.43 25.42
C GLN A 166 -7.25 -12.79 24.83
N ASP A 167 -6.53 -11.83 24.22
CA ASP A 167 -5.20 -11.98 23.57
C ASP A 167 -5.08 -13.15 22.56
N ASP A 168 -6.23 -13.72 22.14
CA ASP A 168 -6.32 -14.79 21.16
C ASP A 168 -6.83 -14.25 19.82
N SER A 169 -5.89 -13.94 18.94
CA SER A 169 -6.15 -13.52 17.55
C SER A 169 -7.03 -14.50 16.76
N SER A 170 -7.13 -15.78 17.16
CA SER A 170 -7.98 -16.77 16.49
C SER A 170 -9.47 -16.45 16.61
N ASN A 171 -9.91 -15.92 17.76
CA ASN A 171 -11.32 -15.59 17.98
C ASN A 171 -11.73 -14.36 17.16
N ILE A 172 -10.85 -13.37 17.05
CA ILE A 172 -11.06 -12.20 16.19
C ILE A 172 -11.17 -12.65 14.72
N GLN A 173 -10.25 -13.49 14.25
CA GLN A 173 -10.25 -13.98 12.88
C GLN A 173 -11.56 -14.73 12.54
N LYS A 174 -11.97 -15.70 13.38
CA LYS A 174 -13.21 -16.45 13.16
C LYS A 174 -14.45 -15.55 13.17
N SER A 175 -14.49 -14.56 14.06
CA SER A 175 -15.59 -13.59 14.10
C SER A 175 -15.68 -12.78 12.79
N ALA A 176 -14.54 -12.41 12.21
CA ALA A 176 -14.50 -11.69 10.93
C ALA A 176 -14.95 -12.59 9.77
N GLU A 177 -14.55 -13.87 9.76
CA GLU A 177 -14.97 -14.85 8.76
C GLU A 177 -16.49 -15.08 8.78
N ILE A 178 -17.09 -15.22 9.97
CA ILE A 178 -18.54 -15.35 10.13
C ILE A 178 -19.27 -14.11 9.60
N LEU A 179 -18.83 -12.90 9.99
CA LEU A 179 -19.45 -11.66 9.53
C LEU A 179 -19.32 -11.47 8.02
N PHE A 180 -18.17 -11.82 7.45
CA PHE A 180 -17.98 -11.79 6.00
C PHE A 180 -18.98 -12.72 5.29
N HIS A 181 -19.12 -13.95 5.76
CA HIS A 181 -20.07 -14.91 5.20
C HIS A 181 -21.53 -14.42 5.29
N VAL A 182 -21.93 -13.87 6.44
CA VAL A 182 -23.27 -13.25 6.62
C VAL A 182 -23.51 -12.12 5.62
N ASN A 183 -22.50 -11.28 5.38
CA ASN A 183 -22.60 -10.21 4.37
C ASN A 183 -22.75 -10.78 2.96
N GLN A 184 -21.99 -11.82 2.59
CA GLN A 184 -22.13 -12.47 1.28
C GLN A 184 -23.53 -13.06 1.04
N ILE A 185 -24.15 -13.64 2.08
CA ILE A 185 -25.54 -14.10 2.02
C ILE A 185 -26.49 -12.90 1.84
N SER A 186 -26.29 -11.82 2.60
CA SER A 186 -27.13 -10.61 2.52
C SER A 186 -27.04 -9.92 1.16
N GLU A 187 -25.88 -9.98 0.51
CA GLU A 187 -25.63 -9.44 -0.83
C GLU A 187 -26.16 -10.36 -1.95
N GLY A 188 -26.54 -11.60 -1.61
CA GLY A 188 -27.03 -12.60 -2.55
C GLY A 188 -25.92 -13.33 -3.32
N ASN A 189 -24.66 -13.21 -2.87
CA ASN A 189 -23.51 -13.86 -3.49
C ASN A 189 -23.41 -15.34 -3.08
N GLU A 190 -23.90 -15.69 -1.89
CA GLU A 190 -23.88 -17.06 -1.35
C GLU A 190 -25.27 -17.50 -0.86
N PRO A 191 -25.66 -18.78 -1.05
CA PRO A 191 -26.90 -19.31 -0.49
C PRO A 191 -26.74 -19.65 0.99
N TYR A 192 -27.80 -19.44 1.77
CA TYR A 192 -27.87 -19.87 3.17
C TYR A 192 -27.96 -21.40 3.28
N ASP A 193 -27.04 -22.02 4.04
CA ASP A 193 -27.07 -23.43 4.42
C ASP A 193 -27.24 -23.53 5.94
N LYS A 194 -28.49 -23.78 6.35
CA LYS A 194 -28.85 -23.90 7.77
C LYS A 194 -27.96 -24.84 8.57
N LYS A 195 -27.55 -25.99 8.00
CA LYS A 195 -26.80 -26.99 8.77
C LYS A 195 -25.36 -26.55 8.95
N LYS A 196 -24.74 -26.07 7.87
CA LYS A 196 -23.36 -25.60 7.87
C LYS A 196 -23.22 -24.32 8.71
N ASP A 197 -24.03 -23.32 8.43
CA ASP A 197 -23.84 -21.97 8.97
C ASP A 197 -24.15 -21.94 10.47
N LEU A 198 -25.13 -22.72 10.95
CA LEU A 198 -25.39 -22.87 12.39
C LEU A 198 -24.26 -23.63 13.10
N ALA A 199 -23.63 -24.61 12.45
CA ALA A 199 -22.51 -25.34 13.06
C ALA A 199 -21.27 -24.44 13.23
N GLU A 200 -21.02 -23.53 12.29
CA GLU A 200 -19.93 -22.56 12.39
C GLU A 200 -20.15 -21.56 13.54
N ILE A 201 -21.38 -21.09 13.72
CA ILE A 201 -21.75 -20.22 14.85
C ILE A 201 -21.62 -20.96 16.18
N ASP A 202 -22.09 -22.20 16.26
CA ASP A 202 -22.03 -23.02 17.47
C ASP A 202 -20.58 -23.31 17.90
N ASP A 203 -19.71 -23.65 16.95
CA ASP A 203 -18.27 -23.84 17.19
C ASP A 203 -17.60 -22.56 17.73
N PHE A 204 -17.92 -21.40 17.14
CA PHE A 204 -17.39 -20.12 17.61
C PHE A 204 -17.84 -19.79 19.04
N LEU A 205 -19.13 -19.94 19.35
CA LEU A 205 -19.68 -19.67 20.69
C LEU A 205 -19.11 -20.65 21.73
N THR A 206 -18.95 -21.91 21.36
CA THR A 206 -18.35 -22.92 22.23
C THR A 206 -16.93 -22.53 22.62
N LYS A 207 -16.11 -22.10 21.65
CA LYS A 207 -14.73 -21.65 21.91
C LYS A 207 -14.69 -20.40 22.79
N LEU A 208 -15.55 -19.42 22.54
CA LEU A 208 -15.65 -18.22 23.37
C LEU A 208 -16.02 -18.53 24.82
N SER A 209 -16.86 -19.55 25.05
CA SER A 209 -17.26 -19.94 26.40
C SER A 209 -16.14 -20.62 27.20
N MET A 210 -15.15 -21.22 26.52
CA MET A 210 -14.03 -21.95 27.13
C MET A 210 -12.78 -21.08 27.37
N SER A 211 -12.72 -19.88 26.79
CA SER A 211 -11.60 -18.93 26.94
C SER A 211 -11.73 -17.98 28.15
N ASN A 212 -12.70 -18.21 29.05
CA ASN A 212 -12.92 -17.45 30.29
C ASN A 212 -12.57 -18.26 31.54
#